data_AF-A0AAI9RQN9-F1
#
_entry.id   AF-A0AAI9RQN9-F1
#
_cell.length_a   1.000
_cell.length_b   1.000
_cell.length_c   1.000
_cell.angle_alpha   90.00
_cell.angle_beta   90.00
_cell.angle_gamma   90.00
#
_symmetry.space_group_name_H-M   'P 1'
#
loop_
_entity.id
_entity.type
_entity.pdbx_description
1 polymer ?
#
loop_
_entity_poly.entity_id
_entity_poly.type
_entity_poly.pdbx_seq_one_letter_code
_entity_poly.pdbx_strand_id
1 'polypeptide(L)'
;MNIFTRNRWLLGFLLVVVSCLLIVGCSSNEKAKTAEAEKPTESLEKDKAAIQAVIEKQFNGPDNRYRQLWDAATAIQTANMNEEQYDAWLKTPEYNALIDYMNSTYASYFTENAYETFRNTDAFLYSYSDREYKLTTSAIEITQSEKERTLYPFTFQVMYENESGETEIVDFEGQAIVPVAGKIGKIQFNNQEKLLQKIEE
;
A
#
# COMPACT_ATOMS: atom_id res chain seq x y z
N MET A 1 73.82 38.65 23.63
CA MET A 1 75.11 37.91 23.62
C MET A 1 74.78 36.44 23.34
N ASN A 2 74.92 35.93 22.11
CA ASN A 2 76.15 35.35 21.52
C ASN A 2 76.69 34.17 22.36
N ILE A 3 76.92 32.93 21.89
CA ILE A 3 77.16 32.31 20.57
C ILE A 3 77.00 30.78 20.74
N PHE A 4 76.40 30.06 19.77
CA PHE A 4 77.06 28.88 19.16
C PHE A 4 76.42 28.52 17.82
N THR A 5 77.13 28.85 16.75
CA THR A 5 76.95 28.37 15.38
C THR A 5 77.61 27.00 15.21
N ARG A 6 77.30 26.34 14.07
CA ARG A 6 78.17 25.41 13.31
C ARG A 6 77.78 23.92 13.37
N ASN A 7 76.84 23.50 12.51
CA ASN A 7 77.19 22.59 11.40
C ASN A 7 75.99 22.20 10.49
N ARG A 8 76.23 22.40 9.19
CA ARG A 8 76.00 21.46 8.08
C ARG A 8 74.54 21.12 7.76
N TRP A 9 73.90 21.83 6.83
CA TRP A 9 73.98 21.49 5.40
C TRP A 9 73.45 20.08 5.08
N LEU A 10 72.31 19.65 5.64
CA LEU A 10 71.68 18.36 5.27
C LEU A 10 70.15 18.27 5.40
N LEU A 11 69.41 19.37 5.59
CA LEU A 11 67.93 19.33 5.58
C LEU A 11 67.29 20.33 4.62
N GLY A 12 68.05 20.76 3.61
CA GLY A 12 67.59 21.64 2.53
C GLY A 12 66.92 20.92 1.36
N PHE A 13 66.33 19.73 1.54
CA PHE A 13 65.78 18.95 0.41
C PHE A 13 64.42 18.31 0.64
N LEU A 14 63.73 18.58 1.75
CA LEU A 14 62.42 17.98 2.04
C LEU A 14 61.24 18.98 2.08
N LEU A 15 61.43 20.21 1.61
CA LEU A 15 60.42 21.29 1.71
C LEU A 15 60.01 21.91 0.36
N VAL A 16 60.27 21.23 -0.78
CA VAL A 16 60.01 21.80 -2.13
C VAL A 16 59.05 20.95 -3.00
N VAL A 17 58.53 19.82 -2.53
CA VAL A 17 57.67 18.93 -3.36
C VAL A 17 56.15 19.09 -3.12
N VAL A 18 55.72 19.88 -2.14
CA VAL A 18 54.28 20.02 -1.81
C VAL A 18 53.72 21.38 -2.24
N SER A 19 53.88 21.75 -3.52
CA SER A 19 53.28 23.00 -4.04
C SER A 19 52.83 22.96 -5.51
N CYS A 20 52.68 21.78 -6.12
CA CYS A 20 52.21 21.69 -7.50
C CYS A 20 51.07 20.68 -7.66
N LEU A 21 49.87 20.96 -7.15
CA LEU A 21 48.60 20.46 -7.73
C LEU A 21 47.46 21.43 -7.37
N LEU A 22 47.51 22.64 -7.93
CA LEU A 22 46.33 23.50 -8.07
C LEU A 22 45.60 23.13 -9.37
N ILE A 23 44.29 22.91 -9.23
CA ILE A 23 43.23 23.15 -10.22
C ILE A 23 43.18 22.17 -11.41
N VAL A 24 42.34 21.13 -11.25
CA VAL A 24 41.36 20.71 -12.28
C VAL A 24 40.06 20.32 -11.55
N GLY A 25 39.31 21.33 -11.08
CA GLY A 25 37.93 21.13 -10.64
C GLY A 25 37.02 21.30 -11.85
N CYS A 26 36.84 20.23 -12.62
CA CYS A 26 35.91 20.22 -13.74
C CYS A 26 34.50 20.52 -13.26
N SER A 27 33.92 21.54 -13.86
CA SER A 27 32.49 21.80 -13.93
C SER A 27 31.77 20.56 -14.47
N SER A 28 30.93 19.97 -13.63
CA SER A 28 29.83 19.11 -14.06
C SER A 28 28.64 19.48 -13.19
N ASN A 29 27.71 20.22 -13.78
CA ASN A 29 26.38 20.43 -13.25
C ASN A 29 25.60 19.11 -13.40
N GLU A 30 25.93 18.11 -12.59
CA GLU A 30 25.12 16.91 -12.46
C GLU A 30 24.11 17.15 -11.34
N LYS A 31 22.86 17.39 -11.76
CA LYS A 31 21.69 17.06 -10.94
C LYS A 31 21.97 15.71 -10.29
N ALA A 32 22.17 15.70 -8.98
CA ALA A 32 21.96 14.52 -8.17
C ALA A 32 20.48 14.15 -8.32
N LYS A 33 20.14 13.42 -9.39
CA LYS A 33 19.09 12.42 -9.31
C LYS A 33 19.63 11.45 -8.27
N THR A 34 19.17 11.61 -7.03
CA THR A 34 19.20 10.55 -6.04
C THR A 34 18.45 9.39 -6.69
N ALA A 35 19.17 8.53 -7.41
CA ALA A 35 18.64 7.27 -7.85
C ALA A 35 18.43 6.49 -6.55
N GLU A 36 17.18 6.45 -6.07
CA GLU A 36 16.80 5.47 -5.05
C GLU A 36 17.33 4.12 -5.54
N ALA A 37 18.14 3.47 -4.70
CA ALA A 37 18.70 2.16 -5.01
C ALA A 37 17.57 1.22 -5.48
N GLU A 38 17.82 0.45 -6.53
CA GLU A 38 16.82 -0.46 -7.09
C GLU A 38 16.23 -1.34 -5.99
N LYS A 39 14.89 -1.39 -5.91
CA LYS A 39 14.22 -2.24 -4.93
C LYS A 39 14.53 -3.71 -5.28
N PRO A 40 14.95 -4.54 -4.33
CA PRO A 40 15.26 -5.95 -4.61
C PRO A 40 14.06 -6.64 -5.29
N THR A 41 14.32 -7.47 -6.30
CA THR A 41 13.26 -8.17 -7.07
C THR A 41 12.28 -8.92 -6.19
N GLU A 42 12.77 -9.59 -5.13
CA GLU A 42 11.92 -10.30 -4.17
C GLU A 42 10.95 -9.36 -3.44
N SER A 43 11.37 -8.13 -3.11
CA SER A 43 10.50 -7.13 -2.51
C SER A 43 9.47 -6.62 -3.51
N LEU A 44 9.85 -6.42 -4.77
CA LEU A 44 8.95 -5.95 -5.82
C LEU A 44 7.78 -6.92 -6.05
N GLU A 45 8.08 -8.21 -6.13
CA GLU A 45 7.05 -9.24 -6.33
C GLU A 45 6.13 -9.38 -5.12
N LYS A 46 6.66 -9.26 -3.89
CA LYS A 46 5.82 -9.23 -2.67
C LYS A 46 4.86 -8.04 -2.65
N ASP A 47 5.32 -6.86 -3.10
CA ASP A 47 4.48 -5.67 -3.15
C ASP A 47 3.31 -5.84 -4.13
N LYS A 48 3.62 -6.29 -5.35
CA LYS A 48 2.60 -6.55 -6.38
C LYS A 48 1.61 -7.62 -5.94
N ALA A 49 2.10 -8.71 -5.33
CA ALA A 49 1.25 -9.77 -4.82
C ALA A 49 0.29 -9.28 -3.72
N ALA A 50 0.74 -8.41 -2.82
CA ALA A 50 -0.12 -7.83 -1.80
C ALA A 50 -1.22 -6.94 -2.41
N ILE A 51 -0.86 -6.09 -3.38
CA ILE A 51 -1.82 -5.21 -4.08
C ILE A 51 -2.85 -6.05 -4.85
N GLN A 52 -2.39 -7.04 -5.62
CA GLN A 52 -3.25 -7.94 -6.37
C GLN A 52 -4.21 -8.70 -5.45
N ALA A 53 -3.72 -9.22 -4.32
CA ALA A 53 -4.56 -9.94 -3.36
C ALA A 53 -5.68 -9.06 -2.80
N VAL A 54 -5.41 -7.78 -2.51
CA VAL A 54 -6.44 -6.84 -2.05
C VAL A 54 -7.44 -6.54 -3.15
N ILE A 55 -6.99 -6.31 -4.40
CA ILE A 55 -7.88 -6.13 -5.55
C ILE A 55 -8.81 -7.33 -5.70
N GLU A 56 -8.26 -8.54 -5.74
CA GLU A 56 -9.03 -9.77 -5.93
C GLU A 56 -10.01 -10.02 -4.78
N LYS A 57 -9.61 -9.80 -3.53
CA LYS A 57 -10.50 -9.98 -2.37
C LYS A 57 -11.62 -8.95 -2.31
N GLN A 58 -11.35 -7.73 -2.76
CA GLN A 58 -12.32 -6.64 -2.72
C GLN A 58 -13.30 -6.70 -3.90
N PHE A 59 -12.83 -7.10 -5.07
CA PHE A 59 -13.56 -7.02 -6.34
C PHE A 59 -13.92 -8.39 -6.96
N ASN A 60 -13.59 -9.51 -6.30
CA ASN A 60 -14.27 -10.79 -6.53
C ASN A 60 -15.27 -11.00 -5.42
N GLY A 61 -16.55 -10.96 -5.76
CA GLY A 61 -17.58 -10.95 -4.74
C GLY A 61 -18.99 -11.10 -5.32
N PRO A 62 -20.01 -10.90 -4.49
CA PRO A 62 -19.92 -10.49 -3.09
C PRO A 62 -19.26 -11.53 -2.18
N ASP A 63 -18.65 -11.10 -1.08
CA ASP A 63 -18.13 -12.02 -0.07
C ASP A 63 -19.28 -12.51 0.82
N ASN A 64 -19.82 -13.69 0.45
CA ASN A 64 -20.94 -14.30 1.16
C ASN A 64 -20.62 -14.66 2.62
N ARG A 65 -19.34 -14.93 2.94
CA ARG A 65 -18.97 -15.23 4.33
C ARG A 65 -18.97 -13.97 5.16
N TYR A 66 -18.48 -12.86 4.62
CA TYR A 66 -18.59 -11.55 5.24
C TYR A 66 -20.06 -11.18 5.50
N ARG A 67 -20.93 -11.29 4.48
CA ARG A 67 -22.38 -11.00 4.61
C ARG A 67 -23.02 -11.76 5.77
N GLN A 68 -22.82 -13.08 5.83
CA GLN A 68 -23.36 -13.92 6.91
C GLN A 68 -22.88 -13.48 8.31
N LEU A 69 -21.61 -13.11 8.44
CA LEU A 69 -21.04 -12.67 9.72
C LEU A 69 -21.54 -11.27 10.10
N TRP A 70 -21.69 -10.39 9.11
CA TRP A 70 -22.25 -9.06 9.29
C TRP A 70 -23.71 -9.13 9.77
N ASP A 71 -24.54 -9.95 9.12
CA ASP A 71 -25.93 -10.15 9.50
C ASP A 71 -26.05 -10.72 10.92
N ALA A 72 -25.22 -11.72 11.26
CA ALA A 72 -25.20 -12.30 12.60
C ALA A 72 -24.82 -11.27 13.68
N ALA A 73 -23.80 -10.44 13.41
CA ALA A 73 -23.37 -9.41 14.35
C ALA A 73 -24.40 -8.28 14.50
N THR A 74 -25.07 -7.89 13.42
CA THR A 74 -26.04 -6.78 13.42
C THR A 74 -27.44 -7.17 13.85
N ALA A 75 -27.85 -8.45 13.74
CA ALA A 75 -29.14 -8.94 14.24
C ALA A 75 -29.32 -8.72 15.76
N ILE A 76 -28.21 -8.67 16.50
CA ILE A 76 -28.17 -8.44 17.95
C ILE A 76 -28.01 -6.93 18.27
N GLN A 77 -27.53 -6.15 17.30
CA GLN A 77 -27.38 -4.71 17.42
C GLN A 77 -28.75 -4.02 17.33
N THR A 78 -29.02 -3.08 18.23
CA THR A 78 -30.23 -2.25 18.16
C THR A 78 -29.84 -0.78 18.09
N ALA A 79 -30.63 0.03 17.39
CA ALA A 79 -30.33 1.46 17.20
C ALA A 79 -30.30 2.29 18.50
N ASN A 80 -30.74 1.72 19.64
CA ASN A 80 -30.90 2.42 20.92
C ASN A 80 -30.01 1.83 22.04
N MET A 81 -28.90 1.16 21.69
CA MET A 81 -27.95 0.68 22.69
C MET A 81 -27.33 1.85 23.47
N ASN A 82 -27.31 1.75 24.80
CA ASN A 82 -26.47 2.60 25.63
C ASN A 82 -24.99 2.12 25.60
N GLU A 83 -24.09 2.88 26.22
CA GLU A 83 -22.65 2.58 26.24
C GLU A 83 -22.34 1.17 26.79
N GLU A 84 -22.96 0.78 27.91
CA GLU A 84 -22.77 -0.55 28.51
C GLU A 84 -23.23 -1.68 27.58
N GLN A 85 -24.37 -1.49 26.91
CA GLN A 85 -24.91 -2.44 25.94
C GLN A 85 -24.02 -2.54 24.70
N TYR A 86 -23.46 -1.42 24.23
CA TYR A 86 -22.52 -1.39 23.12
C TYR A 86 -21.21 -2.10 23.48
N ASP A 87 -20.64 -1.83 24.65
CA ASP A 87 -19.42 -2.49 25.14
C ASP A 87 -19.61 -4.00 25.36
N ALA A 88 -20.82 -4.42 25.75
CA ALA A 88 -21.17 -5.83 25.83
C ALA A 88 -21.28 -6.45 24.43
N TRP A 89 -21.89 -5.75 23.47
CA TRP A 89 -22.01 -6.19 22.08
C TRP A 89 -20.64 -6.40 21.40
N LEU A 90 -19.68 -5.49 21.62
CA LEU A 90 -18.30 -5.62 21.12
C LEU A 90 -17.57 -6.89 21.62
N LYS A 91 -18.08 -7.54 22.67
CA LYS A 91 -17.49 -8.76 23.25
C LYS A 91 -18.24 -10.03 22.85
N THR A 92 -19.30 -9.92 22.05
CA THR A 92 -20.09 -11.07 21.60
C THR A 92 -19.29 -11.98 20.67
N PRO A 93 -19.56 -13.29 20.65
CA PRO A 93 -18.95 -14.21 19.70
C PRO A 93 -19.18 -13.80 18.23
N GLU A 94 -20.35 -13.27 17.90
CA GLU A 94 -20.75 -12.87 16.56
C GLU A 94 -19.93 -11.67 16.07
N TYR A 95 -19.80 -10.63 16.90
CA TYR A 95 -18.94 -9.47 16.57
C TYR A 95 -17.48 -9.88 16.43
N ASN A 96 -16.96 -10.69 17.37
CA ASN A 96 -15.58 -11.17 17.29
C ASN A 96 -15.34 -12.01 16.03
N ALA A 97 -16.27 -12.87 15.64
CA ALA A 97 -16.15 -13.67 14.43
C ALA A 97 -16.11 -12.80 13.15
N LEU A 98 -16.90 -11.72 13.11
CA LEU A 98 -16.83 -10.73 12.04
C LEU A 98 -15.45 -10.07 11.99
N ILE A 99 -14.97 -9.54 13.13
CA ILE A 99 -13.67 -8.86 13.21
C ILE A 99 -12.51 -9.80 12.85
N ASP A 100 -12.51 -11.04 13.34
CA ASP A 100 -11.51 -12.05 13.01
C ASP A 100 -11.49 -12.37 11.51
N TYR A 101 -12.67 -12.45 10.87
CA TYR A 101 -12.76 -12.67 9.44
C TYR A 101 -12.19 -11.49 8.65
N MET A 102 -12.52 -10.25 9.04
CA MET A 102 -11.95 -9.04 8.41
C MET A 102 -10.42 -9.02 8.56
N ASN A 103 -9.91 -9.30 9.76
CA ASN A 103 -8.48 -9.34 10.07
C ASN A 103 -7.74 -10.40 9.26
N SER A 104 -8.26 -11.64 9.25
CA SER A 104 -7.65 -12.73 8.50
C SER A 104 -7.67 -12.51 6.99
N THR A 105 -8.67 -11.76 6.49
CA THR A 105 -8.80 -11.46 5.06
C THR A 105 -7.81 -10.41 4.59
N TYR A 106 -7.60 -9.34 5.37
CA TYR A 106 -6.85 -8.17 4.90
C TYR A 106 -5.61 -7.79 5.70
N ALA A 107 -5.57 -7.97 7.03
CA ALA A 107 -4.54 -7.35 7.89
C ALA A 107 -3.10 -7.72 7.48
N SER A 108 -2.90 -8.95 6.96
CA SER A 108 -1.58 -9.40 6.53
C SER A 108 -0.99 -8.61 5.35
N TYR A 109 -1.80 -7.88 4.58
CA TYR A 109 -1.34 -7.09 3.42
C TYR A 109 -1.03 -5.65 3.74
N PHE A 110 -1.36 -5.16 4.93
CA PHE A 110 -1.26 -3.75 5.29
C PHE A 110 -0.28 -3.53 6.43
N THR A 111 0.22 -2.30 6.53
CA THR A 111 0.77 -1.79 7.80
C THR A 111 -0.38 -1.61 8.80
N GLU A 112 -0.11 -1.69 10.10
CA GLU A 112 -1.14 -1.65 11.15
C GLU A 112 -2.11 -0.46 11.00
N ASN A 113 -1.56 0.77 10.94
CA ASN A 113 -2.38 1.98 10.82
C ASN A 113 -3.17 2.04 9.49
N ALA A 114 -2.59 1.51 8.41
CA ALA A 114 -3.24 1.48 7.12
C ALA A 114 -4.38 0.46 7.08
N TYR A 115 -4.20 -0.67 7.76
CA TYR A 115 -5.24 -1.69 7.90
C TYR A 115 -6.46 -1.10 8.62
N GLU A 116 -6.26 -0.44 9.77
CA GLU A 116 -7.37 0.16 10.50
C GLU A 116 -8.12 1.22 9.69
N THR A 117 -7.40 2.00 8.89
CA THR A 117 -8.05 2.95 7.97
C THR A 117 -8.88 2.20 6.92
N PHE A 118 -8.25 1.28 6.18
CA PHE A 118 -8.88 0.52 5.10
C PHE A 118 -10.09 -0.30 5.58
N ARG A 119 -9.98 -0.96 6.73
CA ARG A 119 -11.04 -1.75 7.36
C ARG A 119 -12.30 -0.92 7.60
N ASN A 120 -12.14 0.33 8.01
CA ASN A 120 -13.25 1.20 8.37
C ASN A 120 -13.84 1.99 7.18
N THR A 121 -13.13 2.07 6.04
CA THR A 121 -13.57 2.88 4.89
C THR A 121 -13.92 2.07 3.66
N ASP A 122 -13.13 1.03 3.34
CA ASP A 122 -13.16 0.41 2.01
C ASP A 122 -13.37 -1.11 2.05
N ALA A 123 -12.91 -1.79 3.10
CA ALA A 123 -12.96 -3.24 3.17
C ALA A 123 -14.39 -3.76 3.00
N PHE A 124 -14.56 -4.71 2.07
CA PHE A 124 -15.85 -5.35 1.75
C PHE A 124 -16.95 -4.40 1.24
N LEU A 125 -16.60 -3.19 0.79
CA LEU A 125 -17.54 -2.20 0.22
C LEU A 125 -18.57 -2.79 -0.73
N TYR A 126 -18.14 -3.69 -1.64
CA TYR A 126 -19.03 -4.35 -2.61
C TYR A 126 -19.68 -5.63 -2.09
N SER A 127 -19.79 -5.81 -0.79
CA SER A 127 -20.51 -6.93 -0.18
C SER A 127 -21.69 -6.46 0.68
N TYR A 128 -21.89 -5.15 0.87
CA TYR A 128 -22.95 -4.61 1.72
C TYR A 128 -24.36 -4.65 1.11
N SER A 129 -24.49 -4.74 -0.21
CA SER A 129 -25.80 -4.80 -0.85
C SER A 129 -26.45 -6.17 -0.60
N ASP A 130 -27.77 -6.21 -0.39
CA ASP A 130 -28.55 -7.46 -0.22
C ASP A 130 -28.91 -8.11 -1.57
N ARG A 131 -28.52 -7.50 -2.69
CA ARG A 131 -28.80 -8.01 -4.04
C ARG A 131 -27.89 -9.17 -4.41
N GLU A 132 -28.41 -9.98 -5.32
CA GLU A 132 -27.67 -11.06 -5.98
C GLU A 132 -26.96 -10.53 -7.23
N TYR A 133 -25.64 -10.66 -7.24
CA TYR A 133 -24.77 -10.32 -8.36
C TYR A 133 -23.47 -11.07 -8.21
N LYS A 134 -22.62 -10.99 -9.24
CA LYS A 134 -21.26 -11.52 -9.20
C LYS A 134 -20.28 -10.50 -9.77
N LEU A 135 -19.15 -10.36 -9.08
CA LEU A 135 -18.01 -9.58 -9.51
C LEU A 135 -16.85 -10.51 -9.81
N THR A 136 -16.14 -10.26 -10.90
CA THR A 136 -14.93 -11.00 -11.25
C THR A 136 -13.89 -10.06 -11.84
N THR A 137 -12.71 -10.06 -11.23
CA THR A 137 -11.55 -9.28 -11.66
C THR A 137 -10.81 -9.96 -12.81
N SER A 138 -10.25 -9.14 -13.70
CA SER A 138 -9.36 -9.57 -14.76
C SER A 138 -8.43 -8.43 -15.18
N ALA A 139 -7.45 -8.73 -16.06
CA ALA A 139 -6.53 -7.75 -16.63
C ALA A 139 -5.85 -6.85 -15.58
N ILE A 140 -5.46 -7.42 -14.43
CA ILE A 140 -4.78 -6.69 -13.35
C ILE A 140 -3.35 -6.38 -13.80
N GLU A 141 -3.04 -5.09 -13.91
CA GLU A 141 -1.71 -4.58 -14.22
C GLU A 141 -1.23 -3.70 -13.06
N ILE A 142 -0.07 -4.03 -12.49
CA ILE A 142 0.53 -3.29 -11.37
C ILE A 142 1.96 -2.93 -11.75
N THR A 143 2.24 -1.63 -11.78
CA THR A 143 3.56 -1.10 -12.17
C THR A 143 4.18 -0.34 -11.00
N GLN A 144 5.50 -0.39 -10.86
CA GLN A 144 6.20 0.46 -9.90
C GLN A 144 6.53 1.80 -10.58
N SER A 145 6.27 2.91 -9.90
CA SER A 145 6.67 4.23 -10.37
C SER A 145 8.19 4.35 -10.46
N GLU A 146 8.69 4.90 -11.57
CA GLU A 146 10.11 5.21 -11.75
C GLU A 146 10.57 6.39 -10.88
N LYS A 147 9.63 7.24 -10.44
CA LYS A 147 9.91 8.45 -9.66
C LYS A 147 9.89 8.22 -8.15
N GLU A 148 9.08 7.27 -7.70
CA GLU A 148 8.87 6.98 -6.28
C GLU A 148 8.69 5.47 -6.09
N ARG A 149 9.70 4.78 -5.56
CA ARG A 149 9.76 3.30 -5.56
C ARG A 149 8.74 2.63 -4.63
N THR A 150 8.11 3.40 -3.75
CA THR A 150 7.00 2.96 -2.89
C THR A 150 5.65 3.09 -3.58
N LEU A 151 5.54 3.83 -4.68
CA LEU A 151 4.28 4.10 -5.37
C LEU A 151 4.03 3.10 -6.50
N TYR A 152 2.83 2.53 -6.51
CA TYR A 152 2.39 1.52 -7.46
C TYR A 152 1.05 1.91 -8.11
N PRO A 153 1.07 2.56 -9.28
CA PRO A 153 -0.11 2.70 -10.11
C PRO A 153 -0.57 1.33 -10.62
N PHE A 154 -1.88 1.14 -10.67
CA PHE A 154 -2.48 -0.08 -11.20
C PHE A 154 -3.76 0.20 -11.98
N THR A 155 -4.08 -0.74 -12.87
CA THR A 155 -5.35 -0.81 -13.61
C THR A 155 -5.88 -2.24 -13.58
N PHE A 156 -7.20 -2.40 -13.64
CA PHE A 156 -7.83 -3.71 -13.76
C PHE A 156 -9.26 -3.58 -14.30
N GLN A 157 -9.86 -4.70 -14.66
CA GLN A 157 -11.24 -4.78 -15.09
C GLN A 157 -12.07 -5.58 -14.10
N VAL A 158 -13.31 -5.16 -13.88
CA VAL A 158 -14.31 -5.91 -13.12
C VAL A 158 -15.47 -6.22 -14.04
N MET A 159 -15.73 -7.51 -14.25
CA MET A 159 -16.96 -7.99 -14.84
C MET A 159 -18.03 -8.03 -13.75
N TYR A 160 -19.08 -7.23 -13.90
CA TYR A 160 -20.30 -7.27 -13.12
C TYR A 160 -21.32 -8.14 -13.87
N GLU A 161 -21.94 -9.07 -13.16
CA GLU A 161 -23.05 -9.91 -13.61
C GLU A 161 -24.22 -9.73 -12.65
N ASN A 162 -25.36 -9.25 -13.12
CA ASN A 162 -26.56 -9.06 -12.28
C ASN A 162 -27.35 -10.38 -12.10
N GLU A 163 -28.44 -10.34 -11.34
CA GLU A 163 -29.29 -11.52 -11.08
C GLU A 163 -29.87 -12.16 -12.37
N SER A 164 -30.11 -11.38 -13.43
CA SER A 164 -30.60 -11.90 -14.71
C SER A 164 -29.49 -12.48 -15.60
N GLY A 165 -28.23 -12.41 -15.18
CA GLY A 165 -27.06 -12.88 -15.92
C GLY A 165 -26.57 -11.90 -16.99
N GLU A 166 -27.08 -10.67 -17.02
CA GLU A 166 -26.54 -9.61 -17.88
C GLU A 166 -25.19 -9.15 -17.34
N THR A 167 -24.24 -8.94 -18.25
CA THR A 167 -22.85 -8.64 -17.89
C THR A 167 -22.41 -7.27 -18.40
N GLU A 168 -21.60 -6.58 -17.59
CA GLU A 168 -20.92 -5.35 -17.98
C GLU A 168 -19.49 -5.32 -17.44
N ILE A 169 -18.58 -4.74 -18.20
CA ILE A 169 -17.19 -4.53 -17.77
C ILE A 169 -17.03 -3.09 -17.27
N VAL A 170 -16.44 -2.96 -16.08
CA VAL A 170 -16.05 -1.68 -15.49
C VAL A 170 -14.53 -1.65 -15.39
N ASP A 171 -13.91 -0.66 -16.04
CA ASP A 171 -12.49 -0.40 -15.92
C ASP A 171 -12.18 0.39 -14.64
N PHE A 172 -11.14 -0.03 -13.94
CA PHE A 172 -10.64 0.59 -12.73
C PHE A 172 -9.18 1.02 -12.91
N GLU A 173 -8.87 2.13 -12.25
CA GLU A 173 -7.52 2.63 -12.06
C GLU A 173 -7.36 2.96 -10.57
N GLY A 174 -6.10 2.97 -10.12
CA GLY A 174 -5.80 3.33 -8.75
C GLY A 174 -4.32 3.34 -8.49
N GLN A 175 -3.97 3.48 -7.22
CA GLN A 175 -2.59 3.44 -6.77
C GLN A 175 -2.47 2.92 -5.34
N ALA A 176 -1.34 2.28 -5.07
CA ALA A 176 -0.94 1.87 -3.74
C ALA A 176 0.41 2.47 -3.36
N ILE A 177 0.59 2.74 -2.07
CA ILE A 177 1.88 3.12 -1.47
C ILE A 177 2.31 1.95 -0.57
N VAL A 178 3.47 1.37 -0.86
CA VAL A 178 4.01 0.17 -0.18
C VAL A 178 5.37 0.52 0.46
N PRO A 179 5.35 1.12 1.68
CA PRO A 179 6.56 1.59 2.36
C PRO A 179 7.42 0.44 2.90
N VAL A 180 6.82 -0.72 3.16
CA VAL A 180 7.50 -1.94 3.63
C VAL A 180 7.13 -3.08 2.70
N ALA A 181 8.10 -3.94 2.37
CA ALA A 181 7.90 -5.03 1.41
C ALA A 181 6.64 -5.86 1.72
N GLY A 182 5.71 -5.93 0.78
CA GLY A 182 4.43 -6.64 0.90
C GLY A 182 3.43 -6.04 1.91
N LYS A 183 3.67 -4.82 2.41
CA LYS A 183 2.85 -4.14 3.41
C LYS A 183 2.39 -2.78 2.90
N ILE A 184 1.13 -2.73 2.48
CA ILE A 184 0.46 -1.55 1.95
C ILE A 184 0.28 -0.52 3.08
N GLY A 185 0.79 0.68 2.85
CA GLY A 185 0.56 1.86 3.70
C GLY A 185 -0.66 2.68 3.26
N LYS A 186 -1.07 2.56 1.99
CA LYS A 186 -2.29 3.16 1.44
C LYS A 186 -2.66 2.46 0.14
N ILE A 187 -3.94 2.24 -0.11
CA ILE A 187 -4.48 1.86 -1.41
C ILE A 187 -5.69 2.72 -1.71
N GLN A 188 -5.85 3.13 -2.98
CA GLN A 188 -6.98 3.95 -3.42
C GLN A 188 -7.47 3.42 -4.75
N PHE A 189 -8.79 3.31 -4.89
CA PHE A 189 -9.47 2.93 -6.11
C PHE A 189 -10.23 4.14 -6.62
N ASN A 190 -10.04 4.50 -7.89
CA ASN A 190 -10.85 5.54 -8.51
C ASN A 190 -12.15 4.93 -9.06
N ASN A 191 -13.16 5.77 -9.29
CA ASN A 191 -14.42 5.39 -9.93
C ASN A 191 -15.25 4.31 -9.21
N GLN A 192 -15.07 4.15 -7.88
CA GLN A 192 -15.83 3.18 -7.08
C GLN A 192 -17.36 3.38 -7.18
N GLU A 193 -17.80 4.63 -7.28
CA GLU A 193 -19.22 5.01 -7.37
C GLU A 193 -19.93 4.37 -8.56
N LYS A 194 -19.26 4.23 -9.71
CA LYS A 194 -19.87 3.63 -10.91
C LYS A 194 -20.29 2.18 -10.68
N LEU A 195 -19.45 1.39 -10.01
CA LEU A 195 -19.79 0.00 -9.70
C LEU A 195 -20.83 -0.10 -8.58
N LEU A 196 -20.75 0.78 -7.58
CA LEU A 196 -21.77 0.86 -6.52
C LEU A 196 -23.16 1.15 -7.09
N GLN A 197 -23.29 2.13 -7.99
CA GLN A 197 -24.56 2.45 -8.64
C GLN A 197 -25.15 1.23 -9.36
N LYS A 198 -24.32 0.47 -10.10
CA LYS A 198 -24.76 -0.75 -10.80
C LYS A 198 -25.26 -1.85 -9.88
N ILE A 199 -24.61 -2.01 -8.74
CA ILE A 199 -25.02 -3.00 -7.73
C ILE A 199 -26.37 -2.61 -7.12
N GLU A 200 -26.65 -1.31 -6.98
CA GLU A 200 -27.89 -0.80 -6.37
C GLU A 200 -29.07 -0.62 -7.34
N GLU A 201 -28.86 -0.73 -8.65
CA GLU A 201 -29.89 -0.72 -9.70
C GLU A 201 -30.74 -2.02 -9.67
#